data_AF-Q27542-F1
#
_entry.id   AF-Q27542-F1
#
_cell.length_a   1.000
_cell.length_b   1.000
_cell.length_c   1.000
_cell.angle_alpha   90.00
_cell.angle_beta   90.00
_cell.angle_gamma   90.00
#
_symmetry.space_group_name_H-M   'P 1'
#
loop_
_entity.id
_entity.type
_entity.pdbx_description
1 polymer ?
#
loop_
_entity_poly.entity_id
_entity_poly.type
_entity_poly.pdbx_seq_one_letter_code
_entity_poly.pdbx_strand_id
1 'polypeptide(L)' 'DLGGTNVRVLLVKIRSGKRRTVEMHNKIYAIPIEVMQGTGEEPFDHIVHCISDFLDYMGMKSARLPLGFTFSFP' A
#
# COMPACT_ATOMS: atom_id res chain seq x y z
N ASP A 1 -3.53 -3.04 1.04
CA ASP A 1 -4.98 -3.31 0.91
C ASP A 1 -5.77 -2.06 1.19
N LEU A 2 -6.85 -1.85 0.44
CA LEU A 2 -7.81 -0.78 0.65
C LEU A 2 -8.99 -1.34 1.45
N GLY A 3 -9.13 -0.87 2.70
CA GLY A 3 -10.32 -1.07 3.51
C GLY A 3 -11.26 0.13 3.41
N GLY A 4 -12.40 0.06 4.12
CA GLY A 4 -13.41 1.12 4.07
C GLY A 4 -12.97 2.47 4.62
N THR A 5 -11.98 2.53 5.52
CA THR A 5 -11.53 3.78 6.18
C THR A 5 -10.02 3.93 6.25
N ASN A 6 -9.27 2.90 5.84
CA ASN A 6 -7.82 2.87 5.93
C ASN A 6 -7.22 2.21 4.69
N VAL A 7 -6.09 2.73 4.25
CA VAL A 7 -5.18 2.06 3.33
C VAL A 7 -4.04 1.47 4.13
N ARG A 8 -3.69 0.22 3.85
CA ARG A 8 -2.45 -0.38 4.34
C ARG A 8 -1.53 -0.67 3.17
N VAL A 9 -0.30 -0.15 3.22
CA VAL A 9 0.74 -0.44 2.24
C VAL A 9 1.65 -1.52 2.81
N LEU A 10 1.99 -2.53 2.02
CA LEU A 10 2.83 -3.65 2.45
C LEU A 10 4.02 -3.86 1.50
N LEU A 11 5.17 -4.17 2.08
CA LEU A 11 6.30 -4.80 1.38
C LEU A 11 6.43 -6.24 1.84
N VAL A 12 6.29 -7.18 0.91
CA VAL A 12 6.40 -8.61 1.18
C VAL A 12 7.64 -9.15 0.46
N LYS A 13 8.59 -9.70 1.22
CA LYS A 13 9.77 -10.38 0.69
C LYS A 13 9.59 -11.87 0.84
N ILE A 14 9.45 -12.57 -0.27
CA ILE A 14 9.30 -14.03 -0.32
C ILE A 14 10.62 -14.61 -0.79
N ARG A 15 11.23 -15.50 -0.01
CA ARG A 15 12.44 -16.24 -0.42
C ARG A 15 12.09 -17.72 -0.57
N SER A 16 12.30 -18.22 -1.79
CA SER A 16 12.20 -19.65 -2.10
C SER A 16 13.59 -20.30 -2.02
N GLY A 17 13.68 -21.51 -1.47
CA GLY A 17 14.93 -22.22 -1.23
C GLY A 17 14.77 -23.30 -0.16
N LYS A 18 15.87 -23.90 0.33
CA LYS A 18 15.86 -24.95 1.37
C LYS A 18 15.10 -24.55 2.65
N ARG A 19 15.01 -23.24 2.94
CA ARG A 19 14.13 -22.67 3.96
C ARG A 19 13.27 -21.59 3.33
N ARG A 20 11.98 -21.87 3.17
CA ARG A 20 10.99 -20.90 2.73
C ARG A 20 10.80 -19.85 3.84
N THR A 21 10.94 -18.57 3.50
CA THR A 21 10.73 -17.46 4.44
C THR A 21 9.87 -16.38 3.80
N VAL A 22 9.07 -15.72 4.63
CA VAL A 22 8.23 -14.58 4.28
C VAL A 22 8.51 -13.49 5.31
N GLU A 23 8.97 -12.32 4.86
CA GLU A 23 9.15 -11.13 5.67
C GLU A 23 8.14 -10.09 5.20
N MET A 24 7.45 -9.43 6.14
CA MET A 24 6.42 -8.44 5.84
C MET A 24 6.68 -7.16 6.62
N HIS A 25 6.64 -6.04 5.92
CA HIS A 25 6.60 -4.69 6.48
C HIS A 25 5.31 -4.03 6.04
N ASN A 26 4.68 -3.25 6.91
CA ASN A 26 3.46 -2.53 6.54
C ASN A 26 3.33 -1.20 7.29
N LYS A 27 2.56 -0.29 6.71
CA LYS A 27 2.14 0.97 7.33
C LYS A 27 0.67 1.23 7.01
N ILE A 28 -0.07 1.73 7.99
CA ILE A 28 -1.50 2.04 7.89
C ILE A 28 -1.65 3.56 7.76
N TYR A 29 -2.52 3.96 6.85
CA TYR A 29 -2.86 5.34 6.52
C TYR A 29 -4.38 5.49 6.63
N ALA A 30 -4.82 6.49 7.37
CA ALA A 30 -6.23 6.85 7.44
C ALA A 30 -6.64 7.58 6.16
N ILE A 31 -7.82 7.26 5.64
CA ILE A 31 -8.42 7.97 4.52
C ILE A 31 -9.36 9.04 5.10
N PRO A 32 -9.13 10.34 4.83
CA PRO A 32 -10.05 11.39 5.24
C PRO A 32 -11.46 11.15 4.69
N ILE A 33 -12.50 11.51 5.45
CA ILE A 33 -13.90 11.31 5.03
C ILE A 33 -14.23 12.09 3.76
N GLU A 34 -13.60 13.26 3.60
CA GLU A 34 -13.73 14.13 2.44
C GLU A 34 -13.18 13.45 1.19
N VAL A 35 -12.08 12.70 1.32
CA VAL A 35 -11.50 11.90 0.23
C VAL A 35 -12.38 10.70 -0.10
N MET A 36 -12.95 10.03 0.91
CA MET A 36 -13.83 8.88 0.71
C MET A 36 -15.16 9.23 0.02
N GLN A 37 -15.68 10.43 0.30
CA GLN A 37 -16.95 10.92 -0.25
C GLN A 37 -16.76 11.92 -1.41
N GLY A 38 -15.51 12.14 -1.80
CA GLY A 38 -15.14 13.07 -2.86
C GLY A 38 -15.31 12.46 -4.25
N THR A 39 -14.52 12.97 -5.17
CA THR A 39 -14.42 12.46 -6.54
C THR A 39 -13.75 11.10 -6.57
N GLY A 40 -13.97 10.34 -7.64
CA GLY A 40 -13.31 9.06 -7.83
C GLY A 40 -11.78 9.14 -7.98
N GLU A 41 -11.23 10.33 -8.25
CA GLU A 41 -9.78 10.54 -8.44
C GLU A 41 -9.05 10.69 -7.08
N GLU A 42 -9.65 11.40 -6.14
CA GLU A 42 -9.04 11.72 -4.84
C GLU A 42 -8.59 10.50 -4.02
N PRO A 43 -9.35 9.39 -3.93
CA PRO A 43 -8.90 8.17 -3.27
C PRO A 43 -7.63 7.59 -3.89
N PHE A 44 -7.50 7.63 -5.22
CA PHE A 44 -6.32 7.08 -5.90
C PHE A 44 -5.11 7.97 -5.73
N ASP A 45 -5.27 9.28 -5.79
CA ASP A 45 -4.21 10.23 -5.45
C ASP A 45 -3.73 10.01 -4.01
N HIS A 46 -4.67 9.85 -3.07
CA HIS A 46 -4.33 9.52 -1.69
C HIS A 46 -3.57 8.18 -1.57
N ILE A 47 -3.99 7.13 -2.28
CA ILE A 47 -3.29 5.84 -2.31
C ILE A 47 -1.85 6.01 -2.83
N VAL A 48 -1.65 6.77 -3.92
CA VAL A 48 -0.32 7.01 -4.49
C VAL A 48 0.56 7.79 -3.51
N HIS A 49 0.03 8.80 -2.82
CA HIS A 49 0.75 9.51 -1.76
C HIS A 49 1.17 8.57 -0.62
N CYS A 50 0.27 7.69 -0.16
CA CYS A 50 0.58 6.68 0.85
C CYS A 50 1.69 5.73 0.40
N ILE A 51 1.66 5.29 -0.86
CA ILE A 51 2.71 4.44 -1.44
C ILE A 51 4.04 5.18 -1.49
N SER A 52 4.06 6.45 -1.93
CA SER A 52 5.28 7.26 -1.97
C SER A 52 5.91 7.42 -0.59
N ASP A 53 5.10 7.79 0.41
CA ASP A 53 5.57 7.91 1.80
C ASP A 53 6.08 6.57 2.35
N PHE A 54 5.40 5.47 2.05
CA PHE A 54 5.87 4.14 2.47
C PHE A 54 7.20 3.76 1.80
N LEU A 55 7.39 4.07 0.52
CA LEU A 55 8.65 3.82 -0.18
C LEU A 55 9.79 4.69 0.36
N ASP A 56 9.53 5.95 0.73
CA ASP A 56 10.48 6.79 1.45
C ASP A 56 10.86 6.15 2.79
N TYR A 57 9.86 5.75 3.59
CA TYR A 57 10.05 5.10 4.89
C TYR A 57 10.88 3.81 4.80
N MET A 58 10.71 3.03 3.73
CA MET A 58 11.48 1.80 3.50
C MET A 58 12.83 2.03 2.80
N GLY A 59 13.15 3.27 2.40
CA GLY A 59 14.38 3.59 1.67
C GLY A 59 14.41 3.03 0.24
N MET A 60 13.26 2.96 -0.44
CA MET A 60 13.06 2.28 -1.73
C MET A 60 12.46 3.16 -2.84
N LYS A 61 12.46 4.49 -2.69
CA LYS A 61 11.78 5.42 -3.63
C LYS A 61 12.24 5.33 -5.09
N SER A 62 13.46 4.90 -5.36
CA SER A 62 13.99 4.72 -6.72
C SER A 62 13.72 3.34 -7.34
N ALA A 63 13.14 2.41 -6.57
CA ALA A 63 12.92 1.05 -7.03
C ALA A 63 11.59 0.92 -7.80
N ARG A 64 11.61 0.22 -8.93
CA ARG A 64 10.40 -0.23 -9.62
C ARG A 64 10.03 -1.62 -9.11
N LEU A 65 8.92 -1.72 -8.37
CA LEU A 65 8.47 -2.97 -7.73
C LEU A 65 7.17 -3.48 -8.36
N PRO A 66 6.97 -4.81 -8.45
CA PRO A 66 5.66 -5.35 -8.76
C PRO A 66 4.68 -5.05 -7.61
N LEU A 67 3.43 -4.73 -7.96
CA LEU A 67 2.40 -4.36 -6.99
C LEU A 67 1.18 -5.25 -7.16
N GLY A 68 0.69 -5.81 -6.06
CA GLY A 68 -0.63 -6.42 -5.96
C GLY A 68 -1.60 -5.47 -5.29
N PHE A 69 -2.77 -5.24 -5.87
CA PHE A 69 -3.78 -4.36 -5.31
C PHE A 69 -4.99 -5.16 -4.82
N THR A 70 -5.13 -5.26 -3.50
CA THR A 70 -6.34 -5.80 -2.86
C THR A 70 -7.36 -4.68 -2.68
N PHE A 71 -8.40 -4.70 -3.51
CA PHE A 71 -9.51 -3.75 -3.52
C PHE A 71 -10.78 -4.45 -3.03
N SER A 72 -11.13 -4.25 -1.76
CA SER A 72 -12.17 -5.04 -1.07
C SER A 72 -13.58 -4.47 -1.25
N PHE A 73 -13.98 -4.23 -2.49
CA PHE A 73 -15.32 -3.76 -2.88
C PHE A 73 -15.87 -4.67 -3.99
N PRO A 74 -17.20 -4.90 -4.06
CA PRO A 74 -17.83 -5.76 -5.07
C PRO A 74 -17.75 -5.20 -6.49
#